data_AF-A0A2D0H9P8-F1
#
_entry.id   AF-A0A2D0H9P8-F1
#
_cell.length_a   1.000
_cell.length_b   1.000
_cell.length_c   1.000
_cell.angle_alpha   90.00
_cell.angle_beta   90.00
_cell.angle_gamma   90.00
#
_symmetry.space_group_name_H-M   'P 1'
#
loop_
_entity.id
_entity.type
_entity.pdbx_description
1 polymer ?
#
loop_
_entity_poly.entity_id
_entity_poly.type
_entity_poly.pdbx_seq_one_letter_code
_entity_poly.pdbx_strand_id
1 'polypeptide(L)'
;MLDWLAIWGVTQAAGFIFKPILENLAKDAAKDWAKDLLKGMPGKIVQKLKKEDIEIAAGKALKEFLQLMQQQLKVRCKLAETEIKEYTQDIQKFISDKLVTEILGKAFDINCESLEAKTLENSWNRLQLKPLPSKFNWQSITEQYFTQVQELLLDSKELHHILELQKLSDIEINTKEIAGVIVDFNLIKYQEGIRERYGNLKLDSLDTSGYAYNELKLWRIFTAHNVR
;
A
#
# COMPACT_ATOMS: atom_id res chain seq x y z
N MET A 1 8.40 -13.61 26.14
CA MET A 1 7.99 -13.92 24.75
C MET A 1 6.63 -13.29 24.58
N LEU A 2 6.43 -12.38 23.62
CA LEU A 2 5.09 -11.85 23.36
C LEU A 2 4.17 -13.03 23.01
N ASP A 3 2.99 -13.08 23.60
CA ASP A 3 1.96 -14.02 23.19
C ASP A 3 1.34 -13.52 21.89
N TRP A 4 2.00 -13.85 20.77
CA TRP A 4 1.58 -13.45 19.43
C TRP A 4 0.14 -13.83 19.11
N LEU A 5 -0.33 -14.98 19.60
CA LEU A 5 -1.70 -15.43 19.39
C LEU A 5 -2.71 -14.53 20.10
N ALA A 6 -2.39 -14.07 21.31
CA ALA A 6 -3.23 -13.11 22.02
C ALA A 6 -3.24 -11.76 21.30
N ILE A 7 -2.09 -11.28 20.80
CA ILE A 7 -1.95 -10.00 20.10
C ILE A 7 -2.71 -9.98 18.77
N TRP A 8 -2.71 -11.11 18.06
CA TRP A 8 -3.48 -11.28 16.83
C TRP A 8 -4.96 -11.59 17.07
N GLY A 9 -5.41 -11.67 18.34
CA GLY A 9 -6.82 -11.90 18.69
C GLY A 9 -7.29 -13.35 18.53
N VAL A 10 -6.38 -14.32 18.41
CA VAL A 10 -6.71 -15.73 18.22
C VAL A 10 -7.35 -16.34 19.47
N THR A 11 -6.98 -15.85 20.65
CA THR A 11 -7.50 -16.33 21.94
C THR A 11 -8.99 -16.01 22.16
N GLN A 12 -9.54 -15.06 21.41
CA GLN A 12 -10.96 -14.68 21.47
C GLN A 12 -11.83 -15.48 20.48
N ALA A 13 -11.21 -16.24 19.56
CA ALA A 13 -11.90 -16.97 18.50
C ALA A 13 -12.16 -18.44 18.91
N ALA A 14 -13.15 -18.65 19.78
CA ALA A 14 -13.59 -20.02 20.13
C ALA A 14 -14.03 -20.78 18.86
N GLY A 15 -13.44 -21.96 18.65
CA GLY A 15 -13.70 -22.78 17.45
C GLY A 15 -12.86 -22.40 16.22
N PHE A 16 -11.80 -21.59 16.36
CA PHE A 16 -10.85 -21.34 15.27
C PHE A 16 -9.99 -22.57 14.98
N ILE A 17 -10.24 -23.21 13.83
CA ILE A 17 -9.66 -24.48 13.42
C ILE A 17 -8.20 -24.31 12.97
N PHE A 18 -7.90 -23.22 12.27
CA PHE A 18 -6.58 -22.97 11.69
C PHE A 18 -5.57 -22.36 12.66
N LYS A 19 -5.83 -22.45 13.97
CA LYS A 19 -4.89 -22.03 15.03
C LYS A 19 -3.46 -22.58 14.85
N PRO A 20 -3.25 -23.85 14.42
CA PRO A 20 -1.91 -24.39 14.21
C PRO A 20 -1.08 -23.62 13.17
N ILE A 21 -1.73 -23.00 12.17
CA ILE A 21 -1.05 -22.21 11.14
C ILE A 21 -0.44 -20.96 11.76
N LEU A 22 -1.21 -20.26 12.61
CA LEU A 22 -0.73 -19.06 13.31
C LEU A 22 0.32 -19.41 14.39
N GLU A 23 0.15 -20.54 15.08
CA GLU A 23 1.16 -21.06 16.02
C GLU A 23 2.50 -21.34 15.34
N ASN A 24 2.47 -21.92 14.14
CA ASN A 24 3.68 -22.15 13.36
C ASN A 24 4.32 -20.83 12.90
N LEU A 25 3.50 -19.85 12.51
CA LEU A 25 3.99 -18.52 12.13
C LEU A 25 4.68 -17.82 13.32
N ALA A 26 4.07 -17.88 14.50
CA ALA A 26 4.59 -17.25 15.72
C ALA A 26 5.94 -17.79 16.20
N LYS A 27 6.35 -19.00 15.78
CA LYS A 27 7.57 -19.68 16.28
C LYS A 27 8.89 -19.24 15.66
N ASP A 28 8.87 -18.50 14.53
CA ASP A 28 9.98 -17.69 13.97
C ASP A 28 9.75 -17.37 12.47
N ALA A 29 8.86 -18.12 11.80
CA ALA A 29 8.51 -17.95 10.38
C ALA A 29 7.77 -16.62 10.08
N ALA A 30 7.20 -15.97 11.10
CA ALA A 30 6.51 -14.70 10.96
C ALA A 30 7.40 -13.60 10.36
N LYS A 31 8.72 -13.61 10.61
CA LYS A 31 9.60 -12.51 10.17
C LYS A 31 9.70 -12.40 8.65
N ASP A 32 9.93 -13.53 7.99
CA ASP A 32 10.11 -13.53 6.53
C ASP A 32 8.76 -13.49 5.82
N TRP A 33 7.77 -14.20 6.35
CA TRP A 33 6.42 -14.14 5.82
C TRP A 33 5.78 -12.75 5.94
N ALA A 34 5.89 -12.09 7.11
CA ALA A 34 5.34 -10.75 7.30
C ALA A 34 6.03 -9.71 6.41
N LYS A 35 7.35 -9.84 6.22
CA LYS A 35 8.08 -8.99 5.27
C LYS A 35 7.59 -9.23 3.85
N ASP A 36 7.41 -10.49 3.44
CA ASP A 36 6.95 -10.83 2.09
C ASP A 36 5.52 -10.35 1.85
N LEU A 37 4.63 -10.45 2.84
CA LEU A 37 3.27 -9.92 2.78
C LEU A 37 3.30 -8.39 2.56
N LEU A 38 4.11 -7.69 3.33
CA LEU A 38 4.18 -6.24 3.27
C LEU A 38 5.00 -5.68 2.09
N LYS A 39 5.63 -6.53 1.26
CA LYS A 39 6.23 -6.11 -0.03
C LYS A 39 5.21 -5.53 -1.00
N GLY A 40 3.92 -5.79 -0.80
CA GLY A 40 2.86 -5.10 -1.53
C GLY A 40 2.83 -3.58 -1.28
N MET A 41 3.38 -3.11 -0.15
CA MET A 41 3.49 -1.68 0.15
C MET A 41 4.75 -1.07 -0.45
N PRO A 42 4.76 0.25 -0.73
CA PRO A 42 5.96 0.92 -1.22
C PRO A 42 7.12 0.79 -0.20
N GLY A 43 8.29 0.35 -0.68
CA GLY A 43 9.41 -0.04 0.19
C GLY A 43 9.92 1.04 1.15
N LYS A 44 9.72 2.33 0.83
CA LYS A 44 10.05 3.45 1.72
C LYS A 44 9.20 3.49 2.99
N ILE A 45 7.97 2.97 2.95
CA ILE A 45 7.08 2.86 4.11
C ILE A 45 7.51 1.67 4.96
N VAL A 46 7.75 0.50 4.33
CA VAL A 46 8.18 -0.72 5.03
C VAL A 46 9.45 -0.49 5.85
N GLN A 47 10.40 0.30 5.34
CA GLN A 47 11.64 0.65 6.05
C GLN A 47 11.44 1.56 7.27
N LYS A 48 10.35 2.33 7.32
CA LYS A 48 10.03 3.24 8.44
C LYS A 48 9.27 2.54 9.56
N LEU A 49 8.68 1.38 9.30
CA LEU A 49 7.91 0.62 10.28
C LEU A 49 8.81 -0.15 11.23
N LYS A 50 8.38 -0.25 12.49
CA LYS A 50 9.03 -1.16 13.43
C LYS A 50 8.72 -2.59 13.03
N LYS A 51 9.67 -3.48 13.29
CA LYS A 51 9.51 -4.91 13.05
C LYS A 51 8.29 -5.50 13.77
N GLU A 52 8.01 -5.04 14.98
CA GLU A 52 6.85 -5.48 15.75
C GLU A 52 5.54 -5.06 15.08
N ASP A 53 5.43 -3.82 14.59
CA ASP A 53 4.24 -3.34 13.88
C ASP A 53 3.97 -4.17 12.61
N ILE A 54 5.03 -4.55 11.89
CA ILE A 54 4.97 -5.44 10.72
C ILE A 54 4.42 -6.83 11.10
N GLU A 55 4.95 -7.42 12.17
CA GLU A 55 4.54 -8.75 12.64
C GLU A 55 3.10 -8.75 13.20
N ILE A 56 2.67 -7.65 13.84
CA ILE A 56 1.29 -7.44 14.29
C ILE A 56 0.34 -7.33 13.10
N ALA A 57 0.67 -6.48 12.11
CA ALA A 57 -0.14 -6.26 10.91
C ALA A 57 -0.37 -7.56 10.14
N ALA A 58 0.73 -8.26 9.87
CA ALA A 58 0.72 -9.48 9.08
C ALA A 58 -0.06 -10.59 9.78
N GLY A 59 0.14 -10.78 11.09
CA GLY A 59 -0.56 -11.81 11.83
C GLY A 59 -2.07 -11.54 12.02
N LYS A 60 -2.46 -10.28 12.24
CA LYS A 60 -3.88 -9.89 12.28
C LYS A 60 -4.56 -10.12 10.93
N ALA A 61 -3.95 -9.68 9.83
CA ALA A 61 -4.48 -9.91 8.49
C ALA A 61 -4.57 -11.41 8.15
N LEU A 62 -3.54 -12.19 8.46
CA LEU A 62 -3.57 -13.64 8.25
C LEU A 62 -4.69 -14.31 9.04
N LYS A 63 -4.89 -13.90 10.30
CA LYS A 63 -5.98 -14.40 11.13
C LYS A 63 -7.35 -14.11 10.49
N GLU A 64 -7.57 -12.92 9.95
CA GLU A 64 -8.81 -12.57 9.25
C GLU A 64 -9.00 -13.44 8.00
N PHE A 65 -7.97 -13.57 7.16
CA PHE A 65 -8.02 -14.42 5.97
C PHE A 65 -8.39 -15.88 6.32
N LEU A 66 -7.71 -16.46 7.31
CA LEU A 66 -7.98 -17.83 7.77
C LEU A 66 -9.39 -17.97 8.36
N GLN A 67 -9.89 -16.95 9.06
CA GLN A 67 -11.25 -16.94 9.59
C GLN A 67 -12.28 -16.92 8.46
N LEU A 68 -12.08 -16.12 7.41
CA LEU A 68 -12.95 -16.09 6.22
C LEU A 68 -12.94 -17.43 5.48
N MET A 69 -11.76 -18.04 5.29
CA MET A 69 -11.64 -19.39 4.73
C MET A 69 -12.47 -20.40 5.53
N GLN A 70 -12.32 -20.39 6.86
CA GLN A 70 -13.08 -21.29 7.74
C GLN A 70 -14.59 -21.03 7.66
N GLN A 71 -15.02 -19.77 7.65
CA GLN A 71 -16.43 -19.39 7.56
C GLN A 71 -17.04 -19.82 6.22
N GLN A 72 -16.34 -19.64 5.11
CA GLN A 72 -16.80 -20.12 3.81
C GLN A 72 -16.94 -21.65 3.79
N LEU A 73 -15.95 -22.38 4.29
CA LEU A 73 -16.01 -23.84 4.34
C LEU A 73 -17.13 -24.34 5.26
N LYS A 74 -17.32 -23.71 6.43
CA LYS A 74 -18.35 -24.10 7.41
C LYS A 74 -19.76 -23.69 7.01
N VAL A 75 -19.98 -22.43 6.66
CA VAL A 75 -21.31 -21.85 6.45
C VAL A 75 -21.78 -22.08 5.01
N ARG A 76 -20.95 -21.72 4.03
CA ARG A 76 -21.33 -21.76 2.61
C ARG A 76 -21.24 -23.17 2.04
N CYS A 77 -20.16 -23.89 2.36
CA CYS A 77 -19.95 -25.26 1.90
C CYS A 77 -20.55 -26.32 2.84
N LYS A 78 -21.00 -25.94 4.05
CA LYS A 78 -21.62 -26.83 5.04
C LYS A 78 -20.74 -28.02 5.47
N LEU A 79 -19.41 -27.82 5.47
CA LEU A 79 -18.48 -28.85 5.91
C LEU A 79 -18.43 -28.95 7.44
N ALA A 80 -18.24 -30.16 7.95
CA ALA A 80 -18.01 -30.42 9.35
C ALA A 80 -16.59 -29.96 9.77
N GLU A 81 -16.39 -29.67 11.05
CA GLU A 81 -15.10 -29.18 11.55
C GLU A 81 -13.95 -30.17 11.32
N THR A 82 -14.25 -31.47 11.32
CA THR A 82 -13.28 -32.53 10.98
C THR A 82 -12.81 -32.44 9.53
N GLU A 83 -13.72 -32.17 8.59
CA GLU A 83 -13.39 -32.03 7.17
C GLU A 83 -12.61 -30.74 6.90
N ILE A 84 -12.94 -29.66 7.63
CA ILE A 84 -12.22 -28.38 7.54
C ILE A 84 -10.79 -28.52 8.06
N LYS A 85 -10.58 -29.30 9.13
CA LYS A 85 -9.24 -29.58 9.67
C LYS A 85 -8.31 -30.23 8.64
N GLU A 86 -8.84 -31.04 7.72
CA GLU A 86 -8.03 -31.67 6.67
C GLU A 86 -7.40 -30.65 5.71
N TYR A 87 -7.98 -29.45 5.56
CA TYR A 87 -7.42 -28.39 4.72
C TYR A 87 -6.25 -27.63 5.38
N THR A 88 -5.94 -27.88 6.66
CA THR A 88 -4.93 -27.09 7.40
C THR A 88 -3.57 -27.10 6.71
N GLN A 89 -3.10 -28.26 6.26
CA GLN A 89 -1.79 -28.37 5.58
C GLN A 89 -1.80 -27.69 4.20
N ASP A 90 -2.90 -27.81 3.46
CA ASP A 90 -3.03 -27.23 2.14
C ASP A 90 -3.12 -25.71 2.19
N ILE A 91 -3.88 -25.17 3.15
CA ILE A 91 -3.93 -23.73 3.40
C ILE A 91 -2.56 -23.22 3.84
N GLN A 92 -1.83 -23.96 4.69
CA GLN A 92 -0.48 -23.58 5.07
C GLN A 92 0.47 -23.51 3.86
N LYS A 93 0.40 -24.48 2.94
CA LYS A 93 1.16 -24.43 1.68
C LYS A 93 0.72 -23.25 0.81
N PHE A 94 -0.58 -22.99 0.73
CA PHE A 94 -1.15 -21.90 -0.06
C PHE A 94 -0.64 -20.53 0.40
N ILE A 95 -0.72 -20.22 1.69
CA ILE A 95 -0.26 -18.92 2.22
C ILE A 95 1.27 -18.75 2.19
N SER A 96 2.01 -19.85 2.01
CA SER A 96 3.47 -19.82 1.87
C SER A 96 3.90 -19.59 0.41
N ASP A 97 2.98 -19.66 -0.54
CA ASP A 97 3.27 -19.34 -1.94
C ASP A 97 3.49 -17.84 -2.11
N LYS A 98 4.53 -17.49 -2.87
CA LYS A 98 4.95 -16.10 -3.07
C LYS A 98 3.86 -15.26 -3.75
N LEU A 99 3.19 -15.80 -4.77
CA LEU A 99 2.15 -15.05 -5.49
C LEU A 99 0.95 -14.80 -4.59
N VAL A 100 0.56 -15.80 -3.79
CA VAL A 100 -0.52 -15.66 -2.80
C VAL A 100 -0.18 -14.59 -1.77
N THR A 101 1.04 -14.63 -1.24
CA THR A 101 1.53 -13.68 -0.23
C THR A 101 1.54 -12.25 -0.80
N GLU A 102 2.01 -12.06 -2.03
CA GLU A 102 1.99 -10.76 -2.71
C GLU A 102 0.56 -10.22 -2.91
N ILE A 103 -0.40 -11.08 -3.31
CA ILE A 103 -1.80 -10.67 -3.48
C ILE A 103 -2.42 -10.28 -2.13
N LEU A 104 -2.24 -11.09 -1.10
CA LEU A 104 -2.74 -10.76 0.24
C LEU A 104 -2.10 -9.47 0.79
N GLY A 105 -0.85 -9.22 0.39
CA GLY A 105 -0.09 -8.00 0.68
C GLY A 105 -0.65 -6.74 0.06
N LYS A 106 -1.22 -6.81 -1.15
CA LYS A 106 -1.84 -5.66 -1.82
C LYS A 106 -2.97 -5.03 -1.01
N ALA A 107 -3.59 -5.80 -0.10
CA ALA A 107 -4.64 -5.29 0.77
C ALA A 107 -4.17 -4.17 1.71
N PHE A 108 -2.85 -4.05 1.93
CA PHE A 108 -2.25 -2.98 2.74
C PHE A 108 -1.96 -1.71 1.95
N ASP A 109 -2.10 -1.71 0.62
CA ASP A 109 -1.88 -0.52 -0.20
C ASP A 109 -3.18 0.30 -0.27
N ILE A 110 -3.11 1.57 0.15
CA ILE A 110 -4.24 2.51 0.11
C ILE A 110 -4.73 2.83 -1.31
N ASN A 111 -3.87 2.60 -2.30
CA ASN A 111 -4.20 2.83 -3.71
C ASN A 111 -4.77 1.56 -4.38
N CYS A 112 -4.85 0.44 -3.66
CA CYS A 112 -5.45 -0.79 -4.16
C CYS A 112 -6.99 -0.70 -4.08
N GLU A 113 -7.68 -0.95 -5.19
CA GLU A 113 -9.15 -0.97 -5.22
C GLU A 113 -9.74 -2.35 -4.94
N SER A 114 -9.04 -3.42 -5.34
CA SER A 114 -9.51 -4.80 -5.19
C SER A 114 -8.38 -5.83 -5.34
N LEU A 115 -8.63 -7.03 -4.85
CA LEU A 115 -7.71 -8.16 -4.96
C LEU A 115 -8.12 -9.13 -6.06
N GLU A 116 -7.14 -9.71 -6.75
CA GLU A 116 -7.36 -10.59 -7.89
C GLU A 116 -7.77 -12.02 -7.48
N ALA A 117 -9.08 -12.22 -7.27
CA ALA A 117 -9.64 -13.52 -6.87
C ALA A 117 -9.26 -14.69 -7.80
N LYS A 118 -9.27 -14.46 -9.12
CA LYS A 118 -8.90 -15.46 -10.12
C LYS A 118 -7.45 -15.92 -9.96
N THR A 119 -6.56 -15.02 -9.56
CA THR A 119 -5.14 -15.34 -9.37
C THR A 119 -4.94 -16.20 -8.13
N LEU A 120 -5.72 -15.98 -7.06
CA LEU A 120 -5.75 -16.89 -5.90
C LEU A 120 -6.29 -18.28 -6.26
N GLU A 121 -7.38 -18.35 -7.03
CA GLU A 121 -7.93 -19.60 -7.52
C GLU A 121 -6.94 -20.39 -8.38
N ASN A 122 -6.30 -19.71 -9.34
CA ASN A 122 -5.28 -20.30 -10.20
C ASN A 122 -4.09 -20.81 -9.38
N SER A 123 -3.66 -20.07 -8.35
CA SER A 123 -2.61 -20.52 -7.44
C SER A 123 -3.03 -21.76 -6.64
N TRP A 124 -4.27 -21.84 -6.18
CA TRP A 124 -4.78 -23.03 -5.49
C TRP A 124 -4.72 -24.27 -6.39
N ASN A 125 -5.14 -24.13 -7.65
CA ASN A 125 -5.12 -25.21 -8.63
C ASN A 125 -3.69 -25.60 -9.05
N ARG A 126 -2.81 -24.60 -9.25
CA ARG A 126 -1.40 -24.81 -9.62
C ARG A 126 -0.64 -25.61 -8.56
N LEU A 127 -0.95 -25.37 -7.28
CA LEU A 127 -0.32 -26.06 -6.15
C LEU A 127 -0.88 -27.48 -5.92
N GLN A 128 -1.86 -27.91 -6.72
CA GLN A 128 -2.49 -29.23 -6.64
C GLN A 128 -3.02 -29.56 -5.24
N LEU A 129 -3.60 -28.55 -4.58
CA LEU A 129 -4.16 -28.67 -3.23
C LEU A 129 -5.50 -29.43 -3.27
N LYS A 130 -5.98 -29.88 -2.10
CA LYS A 130 -7.29 -30.54 -2.00
C LYS A 130 -8.36 -29.68 -2.67
N PRO A 131 -9.21 -30.28 -3.53
CA PRO A 131 -10.23 -29.54 -4.25
C PRO A 131 -11.17 -28.85 -3.27
N LEU A 132 -11.45 -27.57 -3.56
CA LEU A 132 -12.43 -26.80 -2.81
C LEU A 132 -13.84 -27.21 -3.24
N PRO A 133 -14.83 -27.19 -2.33
CA PRO A 133 -16.21 -27.50 -2.68
C PRO A 133 -16.74 -26.52 -3.74
N SER A 134 -17.65 -26.98 -4.60
CA SER A 134 -18.20 -26.17 -5.71
C SER A 134 -18.89 -24.87 -5.29
N LYS A 135 -19.31 -24.78 -4.02
CA LYS A 135 -19.93 -23.57 -3.47
C LYS A 135 -18.92 -22.54 -2.95
N PHE A 136 -17.65 -22.89 -2.84
CA PHE A 136 -16.60 -22.00 -2.37
C PHE A 136 -16.42 -20.83 -3.35
N ASN A 137 -16.17 -19.62 -2.84
CA ASN A 137 -16.12 -18.43 -3.67
C ASN A 137 -14.96 -17.52 -3.27
N TRP A 138 -13.94 -17.51 -4.13
CA TRP A 138 -12.75 -16.68 -4.00
C TRP A 138 -13.05 -15.18 -4.02
N GLN A 139 -13.97 -14.74 -4.90
CA GLN A 139 -14.34 -13.32 -5.04
C GLN A 139 -14.84 -12.74 -3.71
N SER A 140 -15.74 -13.46 -3.04
CA SER A 140 -16.29 -13.06 -1.75
C SER A 140 -15.23 -13.06 -0.64
N ILE A 141 -14.25 -13.98 -0.67
CA ILE A 141 -13.14 -13.95 0.30
C ILE A 141 -12.26 -12.74 0.05
N THR A 142 -11.89 -12.45 -1.20
CA THR A 142 -11.01 -11.32 -1.51
C THR A 142 -11.62 -9.98 -1.13
N GLU A 143 -12.91 -9.78 -1.40
CA GLU A 143 -13.62 -8.55 -1.07
C GLU A 143 -13.74 -8.36 0.45
N GLN A 144 -14.10 -9.42 1.17
CA GLN A 144 -14.22 -9.38 2.63
C GLN A 144 -12.86 -9.19 3.29
N TYR A 145 -11.84 -9.93 2.86
CA TYR A 145 -10.49 -9.80 3.37
C TYR A 145 -9.94 -8.39 3.14
N PHE A 146 -10.11 -7.85 1.94
CA PHE A 146 -9.70 -6.49 1.62
C PHE A 146 -10.36 -5.47 2.56
N THR A 147 -11.68 -5.57 2.72
CA THR A 147 -12.45 -4.69 3.62
C THR A 147 -11.95 -4.78 5.06
N GLN A 148 -11.76 -6.01 5.58
CA GLN A 148 -11.28 -6.22 6.94
C GLN A 148 -9.85 -5.70 7.15
N VAL A 149 -8.95 -5.84 6.17
CA VAL A 149 -7.59 -5.27 6.28
C VAL A 149 -7.62 -3.74 6.29
N GLN A 150 -8.49 -3.13 5.49
CA GLN A 150 -8.68 -1.67 5.50
C GLN A 150 -9.25 -1.18 6.83
N GLU A 151 -10.23 -1.89 7.41
CA GLU A 151 -10.75 -1.62 8.76
C GLU A 151 -9.66 -1.78 9.83
N LEU A 152 -8.84 -2.84 9.75
CA LEU A 152 -7.71 -3.05 10.65
C LEU A 152 -6.70 -1.89 10.60
N LEU A 153 -6.44 -1.34 9.42
CA LEU A 153 -5.59 -0.17 9.24
C LEU A 153 -6.18 1.10 9.88
N LEU A 154 -7.50 1.21 9.97
CA LEU A 154 -8.17 2.35 10.58
C LEU A 154 -8.25 2.23 12.11
N ASP A 155 -8.56 1.04 12.63
CA ASP A 155 -8.94 0.84 14.03
C ASP A 155 -7.75 0.58 14.97
N SER A 156 -6.68 -0.07 14.49
CA SER A 156 -5.53 -0.39 15.34
C SER A 156 -4.58 0.81 15.38
N LYS A 157 -4.27 1.34 16.56
CA LYS A 157 -3.33 2.46 16.73
C LYS A 157 -1.97 2.17 16.07
N GLU A 158 -1.53 0.92 16.10
CA GLU A 158 -0.27 0.43 15.50
C GLU A 158 -0.35 0.39 13.97
N LEU A 159 -1.52 0.07 13.41
CA LEU A 159 -1.72 -0.07 11.96
C LEU A 159 -2.13 1.25 11.32
N HIS A 160 -2.77 2.15 12.07
CA HIS A 160 -3.07 3.51 11.65
C HIS A 160 -1.80 4.28 11.28
N HIS A 161 -0.69 4.00 11.96
CA HIS A 161 0.59 4.57 11.61
C HIS A 161 1.07 4.16 10.21
N ILE A 162 0.77 2.93 9.76
CA ILE A 162 1.07 2.47 8.39
C ILE A 162 0.30 3.33 7.38
N LEU A 163 -0.99 3.55 7.63
CA LEU A 163 -1.86 4.38 6.80
C LEU A 163 -1.39 5.84 6.75
N GLU A 164 -1.01 6.43 7.88
CA GLU A 164 -0.45 7.79 7.94
C GLU A 164 0.84 7.91 7.12
N LEU A 165 1.76 6.96 7.27
CA LEU A 165 3.01 6.94 6.51
C LEU A 165 2.78 6.84 5.00
N GLN A 166 1.77 6.07 4.57
CA GLN A 166 1.39 5.98 3.17
C GLN A 166 0.85 7.32 2.65
N LYS A 167 -0.10 7.94 3.36
CA LYS A 167 -0.64 9.25 2.99
C LYS A 167 0.44 10.33 2.92
N LEU A 168 1.38 10.34 3.88
CA LEU A 168 2.52 11.28 3.87
C LEU A 168 3.46 11.02 2.68
N SER A 169 3.69 9.75 2.33
CA SER A 169 4.47 9.39 1.15
C SER A 169 3.80 9.88 -0.14
N ASP A 170 2.49 9.72 -0.28
CA ASP A 170 1.73 10.18 -1.44
C ASP A 170 1.72 11.71 -1.53
N ILE A 171 1.58 12.41 -0.40
CA ILE A 171 1.73 13.87 -0.35
C ILE A 171 3.14 14.30 -0.76
N GLU A 172 4.19 13.60 -0.30
CA GLU A 172 5.58 13.90 -0.68
C GLU A 172 5.78 13.73 -2.18
N ILE A 173 5.24 12.66 -2.79
CA ILE A 173 5.31 12.40 -4.23
C ILE A 173 4.55 13.48 -5.00
N ASN A 174 3.28 13.71 -4.66
CA ASN A 174 2.45 14.72 -5.31
C ASN A 174 3.05 16.12 -5.19
N THR A 175 3.63 16.48 -4.03
CA THR A 175 4.27 17.79 -3.85
C THR A 175 5.52 17.94 -4.70
N LYS A 176 6.33 16.87 -4.85
CA LYS A 176 7.49 16.88 -5.75
C LYS A 176 7.07 16.99 -7.22
N GLU A 177 5.99 16.31 -7.62
CA GLU A 177 5.45 16.38 -8.97
C GLU A 177 4.85 17.77 -9.27
N ILE A 178 4.09 18.34 -8.33
CA ILE A 178 3.53 19.70 -8.43
C ILE A 178 4.63 20.77 -8.44
N ALA A 179 5.68 20.59 -7.63
CA ALA A 179 6.82 21.51 -7.59
C ALA A 179 7.63 21.50 -8.91
N GLY A 180 7.46 20.49 -9.76
CA GLY A 180 8.23 20.31 -10.99
C GLY A 180 9.72 20.17 -10.72
N VAL A 181 10.57 20.53 -11.70
CA VAL A 181 11.99 20.78 -11.40
C VAL A 181 12.02 21.99 -10.47
N ILE A 182 12.46 21.81 -9.22
CA ILE A 182 12.89 22.93 -8.38
C ILE A 182 14.08 23.53 -9.11
N VAL A 183 13.81 24.49 -9.99
CA VAL A 183 14.85 25.31 -10.58
C VAL A 183 15.35 26.11 -9.40
N ASP A 184 16.50 25.73 -8.85
CA ASP A 184 17.21 26.55 -7.88
C ASP A 184 17.23 27.95 -8.47
N PHE A 185 16.40 28.84 -7.92
CA PHE A 185 16.25 30.17 -8.44
C PHE A 185 17.57 30.89 -8.19
N ASN A 186 18.45 30.81 -9.19
CA ASN A 186 19.74 31.42 -9.15
C ASN A 186 19.55 32.86 -9.60
N LEU A 187 19.38 33.74 -8.62
CA LEU A 187 19.18 35.17 -8.82
C LEU A 187 20.24 35.77 -9.77
N ILE A 188 21.49 35.31 -9.68
CA ILE A 188 22.59 35.77 -10.53
C ILE A 188 22.35 35.37 -11.99
N LYS A 189 22.07 34.09 -12.26
CA LYS A 189 21.75 33.61 -13.62
C LYS A 189 20.50 34.26 -14.19
N TYR A 190 19.49 34.51 -13.35
CA TYR A 190 18.26 35.19 -13.76
C TYR A 190 18.54 36.65 -14.12
N GLN A 191 19.34 37.36 -13.31
CA GLN A 191 19.77 38.72 -13.58
C GLN A 191 20.64 38.81 -14.85
N GLU A 192 21.56 37.87 -15.04
CA GLU A 192 22.35 37.75 -16.27
C GLU A 192 21.46 37.51 -17.50
N GLY A 193 20.48 36.61 -17.41
CA GLY A 193 19.55 36.34 -18.50
C GLY A 193 18.67 37.55 -18.88
N ILE A 194 18.29 38.37 -17.90
CA ILE A 194 17.60 39.66 -18.17
C ILE A 194 18.55 40.63 -18.87
N ARG A 195 19.79 40.75 -18.39
CA ARG A 195 20.81 41.63 -18.98
C ARG A 195 21.18 41.20 -20.40
N GLU A 196 21.29 39.91 -20.69
CA GLU A 196 21.58 39.41 -22.04
C GLU A 196 20.42 39.66 -23.01
N ARG A 197 19.18 39.36 -22.60
CA ARG A 197 18.01 39.49 -23.50
C ARG A 197 17.57 40.93 -23.71
N TYR A 198 17.72 41.77 -22.69
CA TYR A 198 17.15 43.12 -22.67
C TYR A 198 18.20 44.22 -22.52
N GLY A 199 19.48 43.90 -22.29
CA GLY A 199 20.55 44.90 -22.13
C GLY A 199 20.85 45.70 -23.39
N ASN A 200 20.48 45.17 -24.57
CA ASN A 200 20.59 45.90 -25.83
C ASN A 200 19.36 46.77 -26.15
N LEU A 201 18.31 46.76 -25.30
CA LEU A 201 17.19 47.68 -25.46
C LEU A 201 17.63 49.07 -24.99
N LYS A 202 17.69 50.01 -25.93
CA LYS A 202 17.92 51.43 -25.64
C LYS A 202 16.68 52.06 -25.02
N LEU A 203 16.40 51.73 -23.76
CA LEU A 203 15.26 52.29 -23.01
C LEU A 203 15.36 53.82 -22.90
N ASP A 204 16.58 54.36 -22.91
CA ASP A 204 16.87 55.81 -22.94
C ASP A 204 16.39 56.51 -24.22
N SER A 205 16.09 55.76 -25.29
CA SER A 205 15.54 56.31 -26.54
C SER A 205 14.01 56.36 -26.55
N LEU A 206 13.36 55.69 -25.60
CA LEU A 206 11.90 55.57 -25.53
C LEU A 206 11.25 56.60 -24.59
N ASP A 207 12.02 57.16 -23.64
CA ASP A 207 11.56 58.28 -22.82
C ASP A 207 12.70 59.27 -22.57
N THR A 208 12.53 60.48 -23.09
CA THR A 208 13.50 61.59 -22.99
C THR A 208 13.20 62.54 -21.83
N SER A 209 12.17 62.27 -21.02
CA SER A 209 11.76 63.16 -19.93
C SER A 209 12.60 63.00 -18.65
N GLY A 210 13.49 62.00 -18.58
CA GLY A 210 14.44 61.80 -17.48
C GLY A 210 13.83 61.45 -16.12
N TYR A 211 12.49 61.33 -16.01
CA TYR A 211 11.78 61.14 -14.75
C TYR A 211 11.10 59.77 -14.58
N ALA A 212 11.13 58.90 -15.60
CA ALA A 212 10.27 57.71 -15.62
C ALA A 212 11.01 56.35 -15.60
N TYR A 213 12.20 56.27 -14.98
CA TYR A 213 12.89 54.97 -14.78
C TYR A 213 12.01 53.96 -14.02
N ASN A 214 11.05 54.43 -13.21
CA ASN A 214 10.10 53.60 -12.46
C ASN A 214 8.73 53.38 -13.15
N GLU A 215 8.47 54.00 -14.32
CA GLU A 215 7.16 53.94 -14.99
C GLU A 215 7.20 53.26 -16.38
N LEU A 216 8.37 52.85 -16.85
CA LEU A 216 8.53 52.05 -18.08
C LEU A 216 7.89 50.66 -17.92
N LYS A 217 6.58 50.58 -18.17
CA LYS A 217 5.83 49.34 -18.16
C LYS A 217 5.89 48.66 -19.53
N LEU A 218 6.60 47.53 -19.62
CA LEU A 218 6.61 46.65 -20.79
C LEU A 218 5.27 45.89 -20.89
N TRP A 219 4.24 46.51 -21.45
CA TRP A 219 2.87 45.96 -21.51
C TRP A 219 2.66 44.83 -22.54
N ARG A 220 3.66 44.47 -23.36
CA ARG A 220 3.53 43.41 -24.37
C ARG A 220 4.81 42.59 -24.54
N ILE A 221 5.16 41.80 -23.52
CA ILE A 221 5.95 40.57 -23.72
C ILE A 221 5.12 39.45 -23.12
N PHE A 222 4.03 39.09 -23.80
CA PHE A 222 3.30 37.88 -23.50
C PHE A 222 3.48 36.91 -24.67
N THR A 223 4.29 35.87 -24.45
CA THR A 223 4.30 34.66 -25.28
C THR A 223 3.70 33.55 -24.45
N ALA A 224 2.48 33.13 -24.78
CA ALA A 224 1.85 31.98 -24.15
C ALA A 224 2.73 30.74 -24.37
N HIS A 225 3.08 30.04 -23.29
CA HIS A 225 3.70 28.72 -23.39
C HIS A 225 2.63 27.71 -23.82
N ASN A 226 2.61 27.35 -25.10
CA ASN A 226 1.94 26.14 -25.55
C ASN A 226 2.91 24.98 -25.31
N VAL A 227 2.80 24.34 -24.14
CA VAL A 227 3.43 23.04 -23.91
C VAL A 227 2.46 21.98 -24.46
N ARG A 228 2.91 21.23 -25.47
CA ARG A 228 2.27 19.97 -25.90
C ARG A 228 2.89 18.82 -25.15
#